data_AF-A0A0A7I5I1-F1
#
_entry.id   AF-A0A0A7I5I1-F1
#
_cell.length_a   1.000
_cell.length_b   1.000
_cell.length_c   1.000
_cell.angle_alpha   90.00
_cell.angle_beta   90.00
_cell.angle_gamma   90.00
#
_symmetry.space_group_name_H-M   'P 1'
#
loop_
_entity.id
_entity.type
_entity.pdbx_description
1 polymer ?
#
loop_
_entity_poly.entity_id
_entity_poly.type
_entity_poly.pdbx_seq_one_letter_code
_entity_poly.pdbx_strand_id
1 'polypeptide(L)'
;MTMRFHTKSGRCENGNGIKRKIAGKSGFGIGIAAVFVALFILCPYVWEWSHPGFPTDWSAWWAFGTFIVAVVAAVFTYSEYVERKEDYVSQVRPYVQVRLIPERSAVMLEIENIGKTPAKDIKVSRDVEFDELLSPKDGDWEKFVKESLDTLFKDGLAFLAPRQHVRYYVDLADDFYPRMNERRDSLRTIVTVEYVDSHGNRYDEGFPINAADYINAVREKSDSELLEKEVRKVGKELNRSGDAIARAISAKCD
;
A
#
# COMPACT_ATOMS: atom_id res chain seq x y z
N MET A 1 -20.42 -18.24 -11.86
CA MET A 1 -19.12 -18.36 -12.56
C MET A 1 -18.05 -17.91 -11.59
N THR A 2 -17.43 -18.85 -10.90
CA THR A 2 -16.63 -18.61 -9.69
C THR A 2 -15.16 -18.37 -10.06
N MET A 3 -14.73 -17.11 -10.12
CA MET A 3 -13.31 -16.78 -10.31
C MET A 3 -12.54 -17.01 -9.01
N ARG A 4 -11.71 -18.06 -8.99
CA ARG A 4 -10.71 -18.30 -7.94
C ARG A 4 -9.52 -17.38 -8.17
N PHE A 5 -9.40 -16.33 -7.37
CA PHE A 5 -8.16 -15.57 -7.27
C PHE A 5 -7.10 -16.39 -6.52
N HIS A 6 -6.12 -16.89 -7.27
CA HIS A 6 -4.89 -17.43 -6.69
C HIS A 6 -4.01 -16.28 -6.20
N THR A 7 -4.22 -15.86 -4.95
CA THR A 7 -3.25 -15.03 -4.25
C THR A 7 -2.01 -15.88 -3.96
N LYS A 8 -0.91 -15.62 -4.67
CA LYS A 8 0.40 -16.14 -4.29
C LYS A 8 0.77 -15.49 -2.96
N SER A 9 0.44 -16.18 -1.87
CA SER A 9 0.94 -15.91 -0.53
C SER A 9 2.47 -15.91 -0.59
N GLY A 10 3.06 -14.72 -0.58
CA GLY A 10 4.48 -14.52 -0.34
C GLY A 10 4.79 -15.02 1.06
N ARG A 11 5.24 -16.28 1.15
CA ARG A 11 5.75 -16.87 2.37
C ARG A 11 6.99 -16.07 2.77
N CYS A 12 6.87 -15.19 3.76
CA CYS A 12 8.00 -14.58 4.44
C CYS A 12 8.85 -15.71 5.04
N GLU A 13 9.85 -16.18 4.30
CA GLU A 13 10.85 -17.08 4.83
C GLU A 13 11.59 -16.36 5.96
N ASN A 14 11.46 -16.92 7.16
CA ASN A 14 12.23 -16.54 8.34
C ASN A 14 13.70 -16.26 7.99
N GLY A 15 14.15 -15.02 8.19
CA GLY A 15 15.51 -14.52 7.91
C GLY A 15 16.66 -15.23 8.66
N ASN A 16 16.37 -16.30 9.41
CA ASN A 16 17.38 -17.18 10.02
C ASN A 16 17.88 -18.30 9.08
N GLY A 17 17.23 -18.54 7.93
CA GLY A 17 17.67 -19.54 6.94
C GLY A 17 18.84 -19.08 6.05
N ILE A 18 18.96 -17.77 5.79
CA ILE A 18 19.98 -17.21 4.89
C ILE A 18 21.36 -17.25 5.56
N LYS A 19 21.45 -17.03 6.88
CA LYS A 19 22.73 -17.02 7.61
C LYS A 19 23.42 -18.41 7.64
N ARG A 20 22.68 -19.52 7.56
CA ARG A 20 23.29 -20.86 7.49
C ARG A 20 23.74 -21.28 6.08
N LYS A 21 23.17 -20.71 5.01
CA LYS A 21 23.59 -21.03 3.63
C LYS A 21 24.86 -20.29 3.18
N ILE A 22 25.17 -19.15 3.79
CA ILE A 22 26.38 -18.38 3.45
C ILE A 22 27.63 -18.96 4.14
N ALA A 23 27.49 -19.52 5.35
CA ALA A 23 28.61 -20.10 6.09
C ALA A 23 29.23 -21.35 5.44
N GLY A 24 28.51 -22.06 4.56
CA GLY A 24 29.01 -23.25 3.87
C GLY A 24 29.61 -23.01 2.47
N LYS A 25 29.49 -21.79 1.92
CA LYS A 25 29.95 -21.48 0.54
C LYS A 25 31.23 -20.64 0.46
N SER A 26 31.67 -20.02 1.55
CA SER A 26 32.85 -19.15 1.57
C SER A 26 34.17 -19.90 1.32
N GLY A 27 34.31 -21.12 1.83
CA GLY A 27 35.54 -21.92 1.64
C GLY A 27 35.76 -22.36 0.19
N PHE A 28 34.68 -22.61 -0.57
CA PHE A 28 34.76 -23.06 -1.96
C PHE A 28 35.23 -21.94 -2.90
N GLY A 29 34.80 -20.70 -2.67
CA GLY A 29 35.21 -19.55 -3.49
C GLY A 29 36.70 -19.20 -3.34
N ILE A 30 37.24 -19.28 -2.11
CA ILE A 30 38.65 -18.98 -1.84
C ILE A 30 39.58 -19.98 -2.54
N GLY A 31 39.22 -21.28 -2.51
CA GLY A 31 40.00 -22.31 -3.19
C GLY A 31 40.07 -22.11 -4.70
N ILE A 32 38.95 -21.77 -5.33
CA ILE A 32 38.90 -21.50 -6.78
C ILE A 32 39.76 -20.28 -7.13
N ALA A 33 39.64 -19.18 -6.37
CA ALA A 33 40.43 -17.98 -6.61
C ALA A 33 41.94 -18.25 -6.50
N ALA A 34 42.37 -19.03 -5.51
CA ALA A 34 43.78 -19.41 -5.36
C ALA A 34 44.30 -20.23 -6.54
N VAL A 35 43.51 -21.17 -7.06
CA VAL A 35 43.87 -21.96 -8.26
C VAL A 35 43.96 -21.07 -9.50
N PHE A 36 43.02 -20.15 -9.71
CA PHE A 36 43.09 -19.20 -10.84
C PHE A 36 44.32 -18.31 -10.77
N VAL A 37 44.66 -17.78 -9.59
CA VAL A 37 45.87 -16.96 -9.41
C VAL A 37 47.13 -17.77 -9.69
N ALA A 38 47.21 -19.00 -9.16
CA ALA A 38 48.35 -19.88 -9.42
C ALA A 38 48.50 -20.19 -10.92
N LEU A 39 47.40 -20.51 -11.62
CA LEU A 39 47.40 -20.76 -13.06
C LEU A 39 47.78 -19.50 -13.86
N PHE A 40 47.30 -18.32 -13.45
CA PHE A 40 47.65 -17.05 -14.09
C PHE A 40 49.13 -16.71 -13.95
N ILE A 41 49.75 -17.05 -12.82
CA ILE A 41 51.20 -16.87 -12.62
C ILE A 41 52.01 -17.90 -13.43
N LEU A 42 51.56 -19.16 -13.46
CA LEU A 42 52.30 -20.26 -14.09
C LEU A 42 52.20 -20.29 -15.63
N CYS A 43 51.13 -19.75 -16.21
CA CYS A 43 50.87 -19.81 -17.65
C CYS A 43 51.99 -19.17 -18.52
N PRO A 44 52.51 -17.97 -18.21
CA PRO A 44 53.67 -17.39 -18.89
C PRO A 44 54.92 -18.28 -18.88
N TYR A 45 55.23 -18.90 -17.73
CA TYR A 45 56.40 -19.76 -17.60
C TYR A 45 56.28 -21.02 -18.46
N VAL A 46 55.09 -21.63 -18.51
CA VAL A 46 54.83 -22.79 -19.37
C VAL A 46 54.90 -22.42 -20.85
N TRP A 47 54.42 -21.24 -21.21
CA TRP A 47 54.50 -20.71 -22.58
C TRP A 47 55.95 -20.51 -23.01
N GLU A 48 56.75 -19.81 -22.21
CA GLU A 48 58.17 -19.56 -22.48
C GLU A 48 58.98 -20.86 -22.59
N TRP A 49 58.69 -21.85 -21.73
CA TRP A 49 59.32 -23.17 -21.79
C TRP A 49 59.01 -23.94 -23.07
N SER A 50 57.78 -23.81 -23.59
CA SER A 50 57.36 -24.50 -24.82
C SER A 50 57.77 -23.78 -26.11
N HIS A 51 58.07 -22.48 -26.06
CA HIS A 51 58.45 -21.65 -27.20
C HIS A 51 59.79 -20.95 -26.97
N PRO A 52 60.90 -21.70 -26.90
CA PRO A 52 62.23 -21.12 -26.70
C PRO A 52 62.54 -20.14 -27.84
N GLY A 53 62.81 -18.88 -27.49
CA GLY A 53 63.11 -17.80 -28.44
C GLY A 53 62.10 -16.65 -28.46
N PHE A 54 60.94 -16.80 -27.80
CA PHE A 54 59.94 -15.73 -27.66
C PHE A 54 59.85 -15.29 -26.19
N PRO A 55 60.60 -14.26 -25.76
CA PRO A 55 60.56 -13.81 -24.38
C PRO A 55 59.17 -13.24 -24.05
N THR A 56 58.63 -13.62 -22.89
CA THR A 56 57.32 -13.11 -22.46
C THR A 56 57.44 -11.64 -22.04
N ASP A 57 56.59 -10.78 -22.61
CA ASP A 57 56.43 -9.41 -22.12
C ASP A 57 55.61 -9.40 -20.83
N TRP A 58 56.31 -9.45 -19.70
CA TRP A 58 55.71 -9.42 -18.37
C TRP A 58 54.85 -8.18 -18.13
N SER A 59 55.18 -7.04 -18.74
CA SER A 59 54.40 -5.82 -18.58
C SER A 59 53.03 -5.94 -19.26
N ALA A 60 53.00 -6.50 -20.48
CA ALA A 60 51.76 -6.79 -21.20
C ALA A 60 50.92 -7.85 -20.47
N TRP A 61 51.54 -8.88 -19.91
CA TRP A 61 50.84 -9.91 -19.13
C TRP A 61 50.12 -9.33 -17.91
N TRP A 62 50.80 -8.49 -17.14
CA TRP A 62 50.18 -7.83 -15.99
C TRP A 62 49.08 -6.85 -16.39
N ALA A 63 49.29 -6.07 -17.47
CA ALA A 63 48.26 -5.20 -18.01
C ALA A 63 47.00 -6.01 -18.40
N PHE A 64 47.17 -7.15 -19.07
CA PHE A 64 46.07 -8.06 -19.39
C PHE A 64 45.35 -8.58 -18.13
N GLY A 65 46.09 -8.97 -17.09
CA GLY A 65 45.52 -9.36 -15.81
C GLY A 65 44.67 -8.26 -15.17
N THR A 66 45.17 -7.03 -15.13
CA THR A 66 44.41 -5.88 -14.59
C THR A 66 43.16 -5.60 -15.41
N PHE A 67 43.23 -5.75 -16.73
CA PHE A 67 42.07 -5.62 -17.62
C PHE A 67 40.99 -6.66 -17.30
N ILE A 68 41.35 -7.94 -17.12
CA ILE A 68 40.38 -8.98 -16.71
C ILE A 68 39.71 -8.62 -15.40
N VAL A 69 40.49 -8.21 -14.39
CA VAL A 69 39.94 -7.82 -13.07
C VAL A 69 38.98 -6.64 -13.22
N ALA A 70 39.34 -5.64 -14.03
CA ALA A 70 38.47 -4.49 -14.30
C ALA A 70 37.16 -4.89 -14.98
N VAL A 71 37.19 -5.79 -15.97
CA VAL A 71 35.98 -6.31 -16.64
C VAL A 71 35.09 -7.05 -15.65
N VAL A 72 35.66 -7.93 -14.81
CA VAL A 72 34.91 -8.65 -13.78
C VAL A 72 34.26 -7.67 -12.81
N ALA A 73 35.02 -6.68 -12.31
CA ALA A 73 34.49 -5.66 -11.42
C ALA A 73 33.36 -4.84 -12.06
N ALA A 74 33.48 -4.49 -13.35
CA ALA A 74 32.44 -3.77 -14.09
C ALA A 74 31.16 -4.61 -14.23
N VAL A 75 31.28 -5.92 -14.50
CA VAL A 75 30.13 -6.83 -14.57
C VAL A 75 29.41 -6.93 -13.22
N PHE A 76 30.16 -7.10 -12.12
CA PHE A 76 29.57 -7.12 -10.76
C PHE A 76 28.90 -5.79 -10.41
N THR A 77 29.55 -4.67 -10.72
CA THR A 77 28.98 -3.34 -10.48
C THR A 77 27.70 -3.14 -11.29
N TYR A 78 27.66 -3.62 -12.54
CA TYR A 78 26.49 -3.55 -13.39
C TYR A 78 25.33 -4.42 -12.86
N SER A 79 25.61 -5.64 -12.39
CA SER A 79 24.56 -6.48 -11.79
C SER A 79 23.98 -5.84 -10.54
N GLU A 80 24.83 -5.31 -9.64
CA GLU A 80 24.36 -4.59 -8.46
C GLU A 80 23.53 -3.35 -8.82
N TYR A 81 23.93 -2.62 -9.87
CA TYR A 81 23.19 -1.46 -10.34
C TYR A 81 21.79 -1.84 -10.83
N VAL A 82 21.66 -2.94 -11.58
CA VAL A 82 20.37 -3.44 -12.08
C VAL A 82 19.45 -3.82 -10.90
N GLU A 83 19.97 -4.55 -9.92
CA GLU A 83 19.20 -4.93 -8.72
C GLU A 83 18.75 -3.71 -7.92
N ARG A 84 19.67 -2.76 -7.64
CA ARG A 84 19.34 -1.55 -6.87
C ARG A 84 18.38 -0.63 -7.60
N LYS A 85 18.34 -0.67 -8.94
CA LYS A 85 17.44 0.19 -9.72
C LYS A 85 15.98 -0.13 -9.43
N GLU A 86 15.62 -1.42 -9.34
CA GLU A 86 14.24 -1.83 -9.03
C GLU A 86 13.83 -1.48 -7.61
N ASP A 87 14.73 -1.70 -6.64
CA ASP A 87 14.53 -1.32 -5.24
C ASP A 87 14.38 0.20 -5.10
N TYR A 88 15.21 0.96 -5.80
CA TYR A 88 15.16 2.41 -5.79
C TYR A 88 13.81 2.90 -6.34
N VAL A 89 13.39 2.40 -7.51
CA VAL A 89 12.07 2.74 -8.09
C VAL A 89 10.94 2.40 -7.12
N SER A 90 11.01 1.25 -6.44
CA SER A 90 10.02 0.85 -5.45
C SER A 90 9.99 1.72 -4.20
N GLN A 91 11.13 2.31 -3.80
CA GLN A 91 11.24 3.19 -2.64
C GLN A 91 10.90 4.66 -2.93
N VAL A 92 11.09 5.10 -4.17
CA VAL A 92 10.84 6.49 -4.59
C VAL A 92 9.51 6.68 -5.30
N ARG A 93 8.78 5.61 -5.63
CA ARG A 93 7.45 5.76 -6.23
C ARG A 93 6.45 6.36 -5.22
N PRO A 94 5.46 7.14 -5.70
CA PRO A 94 4.29 7.45 -4.90
C PRO A 94 3.54 6.15 -4.61
N TYR A 95 2.80 6.12 -3.52
CA TYR A 95 1.94 4.98 -3.19
C TYR A 95 0.63 5.54 -2.67
N VAL A 96 -0.38 5.55 -3.53
CA VAL A 96 -1.71 6.08 -3.23
C VAL A 96 -2.58 4.93 -2.78
N GLN A 97 -2.99 4.94 -1.51
CA GLN A 97 -3.90 3.94 -0.96
C GLN A 97 -5.29 4.54 -0.75
N VAL A 98 -6.31 3.69 -0.89
CA VAL A 98 -7.70 4.03 -0.56
C VAL A 98 -8.15 3.14 0.57
N ARG A 99 -8.69 3.74 1.63
CA ARG A 99 -9.21 3.01 2.80
C ARG A 99 -10.47 3.65 3.34
N LEU A 100 -11.33 2.82 3.94
CA LEU A 100 -12.42 3.31 4.77
C LEU A 100 -11.92 3.53 6.19
N ILE A 101 -12.26 4.68 6.78
CA ILE A 101 -11.86 5.03 8.14
C ILE A 101 -13.10 5.38 8.93
N PRO A 102 -13.36 4.69 10.05
CA PRO A 102 -14.34 5.17 11.01
C PRO A 102 -13.77 6.36 11.76
N GLU A 103 -14.42 7.51 11.65
CA GLU A 103 -14.06 8.71 12.38
C GLU A 103 -15.26 9.16 13.22
N ARG A 104 -15.21 8.86 14.52
CA ARG A 104 -16.29 9.12 15.48
C ARG A 104 -17.61 8.51 14.99
N SER A 105 -18.60 9.36 14.70
CA SER A 105 -19.94 9.00 14.23
C SER A 105 -20.05 8.85 12.72
N ALA A 106 -18.98 9.02 11.94
CA ALA A 106 -18.97 8.91 10.49
C ALA A 106 -18.03 7.81 10.00
N VAL A 107 -18.28 7.35 8.77
CA VAL A 107 -17.36 6.55 7.97
C VAL A 107 -16.91 7.43 6.83
N MET A 108 -15.60 7.54 6.67
CA MET A 108 -14.97 8.32 5.61
C MET A 108 -14.20 7.42 4.65
N LEU A 109 -14.16 7.80 3.39
CA LEU A 109 -13.24 7.27 2.40
C LEU A 109 -12.00 8.16 2.41
N GLU A 110 -10.87 7.62 2.84
CA GLU A 110 -9.59 8.33 2.82
C GLU A 110 -8.74 7.85 1.64
N ILE A 111 -8.23 8.83 0.89
CA ILE A 111 -7.22 8.63 -0.15
C ILE A 111 -5.93 9.26 0.38
N GLU A 112 -4.88 8.46 0.55
CA GLU A 112 -3.63 8.89 1.14
C GLU A 112 -2.45 8.50 0.26
N ASN A 113 -1.51 9.42 0.05
CA ASN A 113 -0.22 9.09 -0.54
C ASN A 113 0.79 8.77 0.58
N ILE A 114 1.00 7.49 0.87
CA ILE A 114 2.01 7.05 1.86
C ILE A 114 3.42 6.99 1.27
N GLY A 115 3.57 7.24 -0.04
CA GLY A 115 4.85 7.31 -0.73
C GLY A 115 5.67 8.53 -0.34
N LYS A 116 6.93 8.56 -0.79
CA LYS A 116 7.87 9.66 -0.52
C LYS A 116 7.84 10.78 -1.56
N THR A 117 7.19 10.53 -2.70
CA THR A 117 7.10 11.46 -3.84
C THR A 117 5.64 11.79 -4.13
N PRO A 118 5.36 12.93 -4.77
CA PRO A 118 3.99 13.32 -5.08
C PRO A 118 3.36 12.42 -6.15
N ALA A 119 2.06 12.17 -6.01
CA ALA A 119 1.22 11.54 -7.02
C ALA A 119 0.43 12.60 -7.80
N LYS A 120 0.22 12.38 -9.10
CA LYS A 120 -0.48 13.27 -10.03
C LYS A 120 -1.55 12.51 -10.79
N ASP A 121 -2.52 13.25 -11.33
CA ASP A 121 -3.58 12.73 -12.21
C ASP A 121 -4.23 11.45 -11.65
N ILE A 122 -4.56 11.48 -10.37
CA ILE A 122 -5.07 10.33 -9.63
C ILE A 122 -6.52 10.11 -10.04
N LYS A 123 -6.82 8.95 -10.60
CA LYS A 123 -8.18 8.52 -10.94
C LYS A 123 -8.55 7.33 -10.09
N VAL A 124 -9.72 7.40 -9.50
CA VAL A 124 -10.27 6.30 -8.72
C VAL A 124 -11.40 5.69 -9.53
N SER A 125 -11.33 4.39 -9.78
CA SER A 125 -12.39 3.62 -10.39
C SER A 125 -12.94 2.61 -9.39
N ARG A 126 -14.23 2.33 -9.50
CA ARG A 126 -14.99 1.51 -8.56
C ARG A 126 -15.86 0.51 -9.29
N ASP A 127 -16.02 -0.65 -8.69
CA ASP A 127 -16.97 -1.66 -9.15
C ASP A 127 -18.40 -1.34 -8.69
N VAL A 128 -19.40 -1.89 -9.37
CA VAL A 128 -20.83 -1.67 -9.09
C VAL A 128 -21.20 -1.95 -7.63
N GLU A 129 -20.56 -2.95 -7.00
CA GLU A 129 -20.78 -3.28 -5.59
C GLU A 129 -20.36 -2.16 -4.63
N PHE A 130 -19.41 -1.31 -5.03
CA PHE A 130 -18.98 -0.16 -4.25
C PHE A 130 -20.01 0.97 -4.29
N ASP A 131 -20.75 1.14 -5.38
CA ASP A 131 -21.82 2.14 -5.47
C ASP A 131 -22.94 1.84 -4.47
N GLU A 132 -23.30 0.56 -4.34
CA GLU A 132 -24.27 0.13 -3.34
C GLU A 132 -23.76 0.34 -1.91
N LEU A 133 -22.45 0.16 -1.70
CA LEU A 133 -21.80 0.37 -0.40
C LEU A 133 -21.85 1.84 0.03
N LEU A 134 -21.76 2.75 -0.95
CA LEU A 134 -21.67 4.21 -0.77
C LEU A 134 -23.01 4.94 -0.88
N SER A 135 -24.15 4.25 -0.95
CA SER A 135 -25.47 4.89 -1.10
C SER A 135 -26.13 5.12 0.29
N PRO A 136 -26.16 6.37 0.81
CA PRO A 136 -26.85 6.68 2.06
C PRO A 136 -28.35 6.37 1.93
N LYS A 137 -28.99 5.97 3.04
CA LYS A 137 -30.46 5.89 3.09
C LYS A 137 -31.02 7.24 3.50
N ASP A 138 -31.58 7.95 2.52
CA ASP A 138 -32.56 9.02 2.66
C ASP A 138 -32.07 10.38 3.22
N GLY A 139 -32.44 11.44 2.48
CA GLY A 139 -32.39 12.83 2.95
C GLY A 139 -31.50 13.76 2.10
N ASP A 140 -31.48 15.05 2.46
CA ASP A 140 -30.64 16.07 1.79
C ASP A 140 -29.14 15.74 1.85
N TRP A 141 -28.73 14.91 2.82
CA TRP A 141 -27.36 14.44 2.99
C TRP A 141 -26.90 13.49 1.88
N GLU A 142 -27.80 12.69 1.32
CA GLU A 142 -27.50 11.75 0.23
C GLU A 142 -26.95 12.49 -0.99
N LYS A 143 -27.58 13.62 -1.32
CA LYS A 143 -27.18 14.45 -2.45
C LYS A 143 -25.76 15.01 -2.27
N PHE A 144 -25.43 15.50 -1.08
CA PHE A 144 -24.12 16.06 -0.78
C PHE A 144 -23.00 15.01 -0.87
N VAL A 145 -23.21 13.84 -0.27
CA VAL A 145 -22.27 12.72 -0.32
C VAL A 145 -22.07 12.27 -1.76
N LYS A 146 -23.17 12.08 -2.51
CA LYS A 146 -23.13 11.65 -3.90
C LYS A 146 -22.40 12.65 -4.79
N GLU A 147 -22.64 13.95 -4.64
CA GLU A 147 -21.97 15.00 -5.42
C GLU A 147 -20.46 15.05 -5.12
N SER A 148 -20.08 14.93 -3.84
CA SER A 148 -18.68 14.93 -3.41
C SER A 148 -17.92 13.71 -3.95
N LEU A 149 -18.54 12.53 -3.87
CA LEU A 149 -17.97 11.28 -4.39
C LEU A 149 -17.96 11.27 -5.93
N ASP A 150 -19.03 11.73 -6.58
CA ASP A 150 -19.08 11.83 -8.04
C ASP A 150 -17.96 12.72 -8.58
N THR A 151 -17.64 13.83 -7.91
CA THR A 151 -16.51 14.69 -8.27
C THR A 151 -15.20 13.91 -8.19
N LEU A 152 -14.98 13.17 -7.11
CA LEU A 152 -13.80 12.30 -6.96
C LEU A 152 -13.70 11.25 -8.08
N PHE A 153 -14.79 10.55 -8.41
CA PHE A 153 -14.76 9.46 -9.39
C PHE A 153 -14.75 9.94 -10.84
N LYS A 154 -15.31 11.11 -11.13
CA LYS A 154 -15.33 11.69 -12.49
C LYS A 154 -14.05 12.46 -12.80
N ASP A 155 -13.64 13.34 -11.89
CA ASP A 155 -12.55 14.29 -12.13
C ASP A 155 -11.22 13.80 -11.56
N GLY A 156 -11.26 12.95 -10.53
CA GLY A 156 -10.08 12.49 -9.82
C GLY A 156 -9.46 13.56 -8.91
N LEU A 157 -8.21 13.32 -8.49
CA LEU A 157 -7.38 14.28 -7.78
C LEU A 157 -6.20 14.67 -8.66
N ALA A 158 -6.06 15.96 -8.96
CA ALA A 158 -4.96 16.44 -9.80
C ALA A 158 -3.57 16.19 -9.18
N PHE A 159 -3.47 16.29 -7.84
CA PHE A 159 -2.21 16.22 -7.11
C PHE A 159 -2.41 15.77 -5.67
N LEU A 160 -1.51 14.91 -5.19
CA LEU A 160 -1.45 14.49 -3.78
C LEU A 160 0.01 14.46 -3.32
N ALA A 161 0.38 15.39 -2.43
CA ALA A 161 1.74 15.48 -1.90
C ALA A 161 2.09 14.23 -1.05
N PRO A 162 3.39 13.97 -0.80
CA PRO A 162 3.81 12.91 0.12
C PRO A 162 3.14 13.08 1.49
N ARG A 163 2.56 12.00 2.04
CA ARG A 163 1.84 11.95 3.32
C ARG A 163 0.58 12.83 3.38
N GLN A 164 0.15 13.40 2.27
CA GLN A 164 -1.11 14.10 2.19
C GLN A 164 -2.24 13.09 2.05
N HIS A 165 -3.36 13.37 2.71
CA HIS A 165 -4.59 12.61 2.58
C HIS A 165 -5.77 13.54 2.30
N VAL A 166 -6.77 13.02 1.61
CA VAL A 166 -8.06 13.66 1.38
C VAL A 166 -9.13 12.71 1.87
N ARG A 167 -10.12 13.23 2.59
CA ARG A 167 -11.22 12.46 3.16
C ARG A 167 -12.53 12.89 2.53
N TYR A 168 -13.33 11.90 2.18
CA TYR A 168 -14.69 12.06 1.67
C TYR A 168 -15.65 11.42 2.66
N TYR A 169 -16.71 12.14 3.02
CA TYR A 169 -17.78 11.57 3.80
C TYR A 169 -18.48 10.49 2.99
N VAL A 170 -18.67 9.31 3.59
CA VAL A 170 -19.41 8.20 3.00
C VAL A 170 -20.77 8.09 3.67
N ASP A 171 -20.79 7.91 4.99
CA ASP A 171 -22.04 7.77 5.72
C ASP A 171 -21.85 8.04 7.22
N LEU A 172 -22.94 8.16 7.95
CA LEU A 172 -22.98 8.02 9.39
C LEU A 172 -22.76 6.56 9.76
N ALA A 173 -21.96 6.35 10.78
CA ALA A 173 -21.58 5.02 11.23
C ALA A 173 -22.73 4.22 11.85
N ASP A 174 -23.63 4.93 12.53
CA ASP A 174 -24.85 4.34 13.12
C ASP A 174 -25.75 3.74 12.04
N ASP A 175 -25.71 4.27 10.82
CA ASP A 175 -26.45 3.75 9.67
C ASP A 175 -25.59 2.78 8.83
N PHE A 176 -24.29 3.05 8.71
CA PHE A 176 -23.37 2.25 7.92
C PHE A 176 -23.25 0.81 8.46
N TYR A 177 -22.95 0.62 9.75
CA TYR A 177 -22.63 -0.73 10.23
C TYR A 177 -23.80 -1.70 10.32
N PRO A 178 -25.01 -1.31 10.77
CA PRO A 178 -26.14 -2.23 10.74
C PRO A 178 -26.37 -2.76 9.33
N ARG A 179 -26.29 -1.89 8.31
CA ARG A 179 -26.42 -2.27 6.91
C ARG A 179 -25.29 -3.19 6.46
N MET A 180 -24.04 -2.92 6.86
CA MET A 180 -22.93 -3.83 6.54
C MET A 180 -23.08 -5.18 7.23
N ASN A 181 -23.58 -5.21 8.47
CA ASN A 181 -23.78 -6.46 9.20
C ASN A 181 -24.90 -7.31 8.57
N GLU A 182 -25.93 -6.70 7.98
CA GLU A 182 -26.95 -7.38 7.17
C GLU A 182 -26.39 -7.94 5.85
N ARG A 183 -25.32 -7.33 5.31
CA ARG A 183 -24.75 -7.61 3.99
C ARG A 183 -23.34 -8.22 4.02
N ARG A 184 -22.98 -8.97 5.07
CA ARG A 184 -21.59 -9.44 5.30
C ARG A 184 -20.87 -10.06 4.09
N ASP A 185 -21.61 -10.77 3.24
CA ASP A 185 -21.02 -11.46 2.08
C ASP A 185 -20.69 -10.53 0.90
N SER A 186 -21.30 -9.34 0.82
CA SER A 186 -21.07 -8.35 -0.25
C SER A 186 -20.16 -7.19 0.18
N LEU A 187 -19.36 -7.37 1.24
CA LEU A 187 -18.53 -6.30 1.82
C LEU A 187 -17.13 -6.19 1.21
N ARG A 188 -16.81 -7.04 0.24
CA ARG A 188 -15.49 -7.12 -0.38
C ARG A 188 -15.55 -6.57 -1.78
N THR A 189 -14.96 -5.41 -1.97
CA THR A 189 -14.85 -4.75 -3.26
C THR A 189 -13.40 -4.36 -3.52
N ILE A 190 -13.04 -4.14 -4.78
CA ILE A 190 -11.72 -3.67 -5.17
C ILE A 190 -11.90 -2.26 -5.71
N VAL A 191 -11.22 -1.30 -5.08
CA VAL A 191 -11.11 0.06 -5.61
C VAL A 191 -9.81 0.15 -6.37
N THR A 192 -9.87 0.54 -7.63
CA THR A 192 -8.69 0.65 -8.48
C THR A 192 -8.27 2.11 -8.56
N VAL A 193 -6.97 2.36 -8.38
CA VAL A 193 -6.39 3.71 -8.42
C VAL A 193 -5.35 3.77 -9.50
N GLU A 194 -5.58 4.64 -10.47
CA GLU A 194 -4.60 5.01 -11.48
C GLU A 194 -3.92 6.31 -11.07
N TYR A 195 -2.60 6.42 -11.19
CA TYR A 195 -1.88 7.66 -10.90
C TYR A 195 -0.56 7.75 -11.65
N VAL A 196 0.00 8.96 -11.68
CA VAL A 196 1.27 9.28 -12.34
C VAL A 196 2.28 9.81 -11.33
N ASP A 197 3.54 9.38 -11.41
CA ASP A 197 4.61 9.92 -10.56
C ASP A 197 5.18 11.25 -11.07
N SER A 198 6.16 11.80 -10.36
CA SER A 198 6.86 13.02 -10.77
C SER A 198 7.65 12.89 -12.08
N HIS A 199 7.95 11.67 -12.53
CA HIS A 199 8.72 11.37 -13.74
C HIS A 199 7.83 10.97 -14.94
N GLY A 200 6.51 10.90 -14.76
CA GLY A 200 5.56 10.53 -15.82
C GLY A 200 5.26 9.03 -15.90
N ASN A 201 5.78 8.21 -14.99
CA ASN A 201 5.45 6.79 -14.95
C ASN A 201 4.02 6.60 -14.44
N ARG A 202 3.26 5.74 -15.10
CA ARG A 202 1.87 5.42 -14.75
C ARG A 202 1.81 4.15 -13.91
N TYR A 203 0.94 4.17 -12.90
CA TYR A 203 0.65 3.05 -12.01
C TYR A 203 -0.85 2.81 -11.97
N ASP A 204 -1.22 1.54 -11.80
CA ASP A 204 -2.58 1.04 -11.69
C ASP A 204 -2.58 -0.01 -10.58
N GLU A 205 -3.22 0.31 -9.46
CA GLU A 205 -3.20 -0.51 -8.25
C GLU A 205 -4.61 -0.75 -7.71
N GLY A 206 -4.96 -2.02 -7.49
CA GLY A 206 -6.23 -2.44 -6.90
C GLY A 206 -6.13 -2.64 -5.39
N PHE A 207 -6.99 -1.94 -4.65
CA PHE A 207 -7.07 -1.99 -3.19
C PHE A 207 -8.32 -2.74 -2.76
N PRO A 208 -8.19 -3.93 -2.14
CA PRO A 208 -9.33 -4.63 -1.58
C PRO A 208 -9.83 -3.86 -0.35
N ILE A 209 -11.04 -3.33 -0.45
CA ILE A 209 -11.75 -2.73 0.67
C ILE A 209 -12.72 -3.78 1.21
N ASN A 210 -12.55 -4.13 2.47
CA ASN A 210 -13.43 -5.04 3.19
C ASN A 210 -14.10 -4.31 4.35
N ALA A 211 -15.35 -3.87 4.14
CA ALA A 211 -16.09 -3.18 5.20
C ALA A 211 -16.37 -4.09 6.41
N ALA A 212 -16.30 -5.42 6.25
CA ALA A 212 -16.48 -6.38 7.33
C ALA A 212 -15.42 -6.24 8.44
N ASP A 213 -14.22 -5.80 8.07
CA ASP A 213 -13.10 -5.65 9.00
C ASP A 213 -13.38 -4.58 10.07
N TYR A 214 -14.33 -3.67 9.80
CA TYR A 214 -14.71 -2.59 10.70
C TYR A 214 -15.94 -2.87 11.56
N ILE A 215 -16.72 -3.93 11.28
CA ILE A 215 -17.97 -4.22 12.02
C ILE A 215 -17.71 -4.47 13.51
N ASN A 216 -16.54 -5.03 13.86
CA ASN A 216 -16.15 -5.31 15.24
C ASN A 216 -14.98 -4.44 15.72
N ALA A 217 -14.58 -3.43 14.95
CA ALA A 217 -13.52 -2.53 15.38
C ALA A 217 -13.99 -1.78 16.63
N VAL A 218 -13.22 -1.88 17.72
CA VAL A 218 -13.53 -1.18 18.96
C VAL A 218 -13.47 0.31 18.69
N ARG A 219 -14.61 0.97 18.85
CA ARG A 219 -14.71 2.43 18.74
C ARG A 219 -14.33 3.05 20.06
N GLU A 220 -13.33 3.90 20.02
CA GLU A 220 -13.15 4.87 21.09
C GLU A 220 -14.32 5.86 21.00
N LYS A 221 -15.27 5.72 21.92
CA LYS A 221 -16.40 6.66 22.01
C LYS A 221 -15.83 8.02 22.32
N SER A 222 -16.09 8.99 21.45
CA SER A 222 -15.71 10.37 21.74
C SER A 222 -16.56 10.92 22.89
N ASP A 223 -15.99 11.81 23.71
CA ASP A 223 -16.75 12.51 24.76
C ASP A 223 -17.98 13.24 24.19
N SER A 224 -17.90 13.68 22.92
CA SER A 224 -19.03 14.25 22.18
C SER A 224 -20.18 13.27 21.98
N GLU A 225 -19.92 11.99 21.69
CA GLU A 225 -20.98 10.99 21.55
C GLU A 225 -21.67 10.70 22.89
N LEU A 226 -20.90 10.71 23.99
CA LEU A 226 -21.46 10.59 25.33
C LEU A 226 -22.36 11.79 25.66
N LEU A 227 -21.92 13.00 25.31
CA LEU A 227 -22.69 14.24 25.44
C LEU A 227 -23.95 14.22 24.59
N GLU A 228 -23.88 13.86 23.31
CA GLU A 228 -25.05 13.79 22.43
C GLU A 228 -26.09 12.79 22.93
N LYS A 229 -25.64 11.64 23.44
CA LYS A 229 -26.54 10.64 24.01
C LYS A 229 -27.26 11.18 25.25
N GLU A 230 -26.55 11.89 26.12
CA GLU A 230 -27.17 12.53 27.29
C GLU A 230 -28.11 13.67 26.89
N VAL A 231 -27.74 14.52 25.93
CA VAL A 231 -28.61 15.59 25.41
C VAL A 231 -29.89 14.99 24.81
N ARG A 232 -29.78 13.91 24.01
CA ARG A 232 -30.93 13.23 23.42
C ARG A 232 -31.82 12.56 24.47
N LYS A 233 -31.23 12.06 25.57
CA LYS A 233 -31.95 11.52 26.71
C LYS A 233 -32.72 12.61 27.45
N VAL A 234 -32.07 13.74 27.75
CA VAL A 234 -32.72 14.93 28.35
C VAL A 234 -33.87 15.42 27.48
N GLY A 235 -33.69 15.50 26.16
CA GLY A 235 -34.75 15.88 25.23
C GLY A 235 -35.96 14.94 25.27
N LYS A 236 -35.74 13.62 25.39
CA LYS A 236 -36.83 12.63 25.54
C LYS A 236 -37.55 12.77 26.89
N GLU A 237 -36.84 13.04 27.97
CA GLU A 237 -37.41 13.23 29.31
C GLU A 237 -38.23 14.53 29.40
N LEU A 238 -37.76 15.61 28.77
CA LEU A 238 -38.50 16.87 28.65
C LEU A 238 -39.80 16.70 27.84
N ASN A 239 -39.75 16.02 26.69
CA ASN A 239 -40.95 15.75 25.90
C ASN A 239 -41.98 14.92 26.68
N ARG A 240 -41.54 13.86 27.37
CA ARG A 240 -42.43 13.06 28.24
C ARG A 240 -43.08 13.87 29.36
N SER A 241 -42.31 14.78 29.96
CA SER A 241 -42.81 15.67 31.02
C SER A 241 -43.82 16.66 30.47
N GLY A 242 -43.57 17.22 29.28
CA GLY A 242 -44.52 18.07 28.56
C GLY A 242 -45.83 17.35 28.26
N ASP A 243 -45.78 16.13 27.74
CA ASP A 243 -46.96 15.31 27.44
C ASP A 243 -47.77 14.94 28.71
N ALA A 244 -47.09 14.75 29.85
CA ALA A 244 -47.75 14.48 31.13
C ALA A 244 -48.49 15.72 31.66
N ILE A 245 -47.87 16.90 31.56
CA ILE A 245 -48.48 18.17 31.95
C ILE A 245 -49.69 18.47 31.05
N ALA A 246 -49.55 18.31 29.73
CA ALA A 246 -50.65 18.52 28.79
C ALA A 246 -51.87 17.64 29.13
N ARG A 247 -51.65 16.34 29.41
CA ARG A 247 -52.73 15.43 29.83
C ARG A 247 -53.38 15.81 31.16
N ALA A 248 -52.59 16.26 32.13
CA ALA A 248 -53.11 16.69 33.43
C ALA A 248 -53.96 17.97 33.33
N ILE A 249 -53.64 18.88 32.39
CA ILE A 249 -54.44 20.07 32.12
C ILE A 249 -55.75 19.69 31.46
N SER A 250 -55.72 18.84 30.41
CA SER A 250 -56.95 18.37 29.75
C SER A 250 -57.92 17.70 30.73
N ALA A 251 -57.44 16.85 31.63
CA ALA A 251 -58.28 16.14 32.60
C ALA A 251 -58.91 17.04 33.69
N LYS A 252 -58.46 18.29 33.83
CA LYS A 252 -59.06 19.27 34.76
C LYS A 252 -60.11 20.17 34.11
N CYS A 253 -60.19 20.17 32.78
CA CYS A 253 -61.12 20.98 32.02
C CYS A 253 -62.40 20.23 31.63
N ASP A 254 -62.42 18.91 31.80
CA ASP A 254 -63.60 18.05 31.74
C ASP A 254 -64.28 17.93 33.11
#